data_AF-A0A830CPG1-F1
#
_entry.id   AF-A0A830CPG1-F1
#
_cell.length_a   1.000
_cell.length_b   1.000
_cell.length_c   1.000
_cell.angle_alpha   90.00
_cell.angle_beta   90.00
_cell.angle_gamma   90.00
#
_symmetry.space_group_name_H-M   'P 1'
#
loop_
_entity.id
_entity.type
_entity.pdbx_description
1 polymer ?
#
loop_
_entity_poly.entity_id
_entity_poly.type
_entity_poly.pdbx_seq_one_letter_code
_entity_poly.pdbx_strand_id
1 'polypeptide(L)'
;MERAILDDVDFLSMSLGGGSPYYRDTIVVGAFAAMERWILISCSTGNSGPARESLAKVAPWIITVGTSTLDRDFLSFATLGNNKKFTGMSLYNEKSMGRRLVELVYNSGGNRSSNLCMVGFLDPATVHDKVVVCDREISLRVEKGLVVKAASGVGMKYIFWHTI
;
A
#
# COMPACT_ATOMS: atom_id res chain seq x y z
N MET A 1 5.21 -11.60 -24.37
CA MET A 1 4.53 -12.92 -24.33
C MET A 1 4.96 -13.78 -25.50
N GLU A 2 4.85 -13.31 -26.75
CA GLU A 2 5.33 -14.03 -27.94
C GLU A 2 6.72 -14.65 -27.77
N ARG A 3 7.68 -13.89 -27.23
CA ARG A 3 9.02 -14.42 -26.97
C ARG A 3 9.04 -15.60 -26.00
N ALA A 4 8.25 -15.54 -24.92
CA ALA A 4 8.14 -16.65 -23.97
C ALA A 4 7.48 -17.88 -24.59
N ILE A 5 6.56 -17.69 -25.54
CA ILE A 5 5.98 -18.79 -26.32
C ILE A 5 7.04 -19.43 -27.23
N LEU A 6 7.90 -18.61 -27.86
CA LEU A 6 9.01 -19.10 -28.69
C LEU A 6 10.11 -19.78 -27.87
N ASP A 7 10.31 -19.35 -26.64
CA ASP A 7 11.24 -19.94 -25.69
C ASP A 7 10.68 -21.19 -24.99
N ASP A 8 9.46 -21.62 -25.36
CA ASP A 8 8.82 -22.87 -24.90
C ASP A 8 8.68 -23.00 -23.38
N VAL A 9 8.23 -21.94 -22.72
CA VAL A 9 8.01 -21.96 -21.26
C VAL A 9 6.79 -22.81 -20.87
N ASP A 10 6.85 -23.48 -19.72
CA ASP A 10 5.73 -24.30 -19.22
C ASP A 10 4.58 -23.47 -18.62
N PHE A 11 4.90 -22.32 -18.03
CA PHE A 11 3.95 -21.50 -17.29
C PHE A 11 4.32 -20.02 -17.33
N LEU A 12 3.31 -19.16 -17.40
CA LEU A 12 3.44 -17.71 -17.37
C LEU A 12 2.75 -17.13 -16.14
N SER A 13 3.55 -16.47 -15.29
CA SER A 13 3.04 -15.65 -14.19
C SER A 13 3.12 -14.17 -14.56
N MET A 14 1.98 -13.47 -14.51
CA MET A 14 1.86 -12.08 -14.92
C MET A 14 1.14 -11.23 -13.88
N SER A 15 1.89 -10.39 -13.17
CA SER A 15 1.32 -9.39 -12.26
C SER A 15 1.34 -8.01 -12.91
N LEU A 16 0.49 -7.83 -13.93
CA LEU A 16 0.39 -6.59 -14.69
C LEU A 16 -1.05 -6.05 -14.62
N GLY A 17 -1.17 -4.74 -14.45
CA GLY A 17 -2.44 -4.03 -14.42
C GLY A 17 -2.93 -3.57 -15.80
N GLY A 18 -4.04 -2.82 -15.78
CA GLY A 18 -4.68 -2.25 -16.97
C GLY A 18 -6.05 -2.85 -17.22
N GLY A 19 -7.01 -2.00 -17.57
CA GLY A 19 -8.38 -2.37 -17.89
C GLY A 19 -8.70 -1.96 -19.32
N SER A 20 -8.97 -2.92 -20.18
CA SER A 20 -9.48 -2.68 -21.51
C SER A 20 -10.54 -3.74 -21.83
N PRO A 21 -11.50 -3.43 -22.70
CA PRO A 21 -12.38 -4.46 -23.25
C PRO A 21 -11.55 -5.61 -23.82
N TYR A 22 -12.09 -6.82 -23.68
CA TYR A 22 -11.46 -8.10 -24.03
C TYR A 22 -10.59 -8.09 -25.30
N TYR A 23 -11.16 -7.57 -26.39
CA TYR A 23 -10.58 -7.57 -27.73
C TYR A 23 -9.47 -6.54 -27.93
N ARG A 24 -9.27 -5.61 -26.99
CA ARG A 24 -8.15 -4.64 -26.98
C ARG A 24 -7.14 -4.94 -25.89
N ASP A 25 -7.42 -5.94 -25.06
CA ASP A 25 -6.54 -6.31 -23.97
C ASP A 25 -5.42 -7.20 -24.51
N THR A 26 -4.24 -6.62 -24.70
CA THR A 26 -3.07 -7.30 -25.25
C THR A 26 -2.62 -8.49 -24.40
N ILE A 27 -2.89 -8.46 -23.09
CA ILE A 27 -2.60 -9.59 -22.19
C ILE A 27 -3.57 -10.72 -22.47
N VAL A 28 -4.86 -10.43 -22.67
CA VAL A 28 -5.89 -11.44 -22.99
C VAL A 28 -5.64 -12.07 -24.35
N VAL A 29 -5.38 -11.25 -25.38
CA VAL A 29 -5.10 -11.71 -26.74
C VAL A 29 -3.82 -12.54 -26.78
N GLY A 30 -2.75 -12.06 -26.14
CA GLY A 30 -1.52 -12.84 -26.03
C GLY A 30 -1.74 -14.16 -25.30
N ALA A 31 -2.48 -14.14 -24.18
CA ALA A 31 -2.72 -15.32 -23.36
C ALA A 31 -3.49 -16.39 -24.12
N PHE A 32 -4.34 -16.00 -25.09
CA PHE A 32 -4.99 -16.93 -25.98
C PHE A 32 -3.98 -17.70 -26.83
N ALA A 33 -3.04 -16.99 -27.47
CA ALA A 33 -1.99 -17.62 -28.28
C ALA A 33 -1.04 -18.50 -27.45
N ALA A 34 -0.78 -18.13 -26.18
CA ALA A 34 -0.02 -18.97 -25.25
C ALA A 34 -0.79 -20.25 -24.87
N MET A 35 -2.10 -20.13 -24.60
CA MET A 35 -2.97 -21.27 -24.30
C MET A 35 -3.08 -22.25 -25.47
N GLU A 36 -3.09 -21.77 -26.72
CA GLU A 36 -3.04 -22.63 -27.91
C GLU A 36 -1.76 -23.48 -28.00
N ARG A 37 -0.69 -23.05 -27.31
CA ARG A 37 0.56 -23.81 -27.16
C ARG A 37 0.64 -24.57 -25.84
N TRP A 38 -0.48 -24.76 -25.15
CA TRP A 38 -0.58 -25.46 -23.86
C TRP A 38 0.16 -24.77 -22.71
N ILE A 39 0.51 -23.49 -22.86
CA ILE A 39 1.16 -22.70 -21.81
C ILE A 39 0.08 -22.13 -20.91
N LEU A 40 0.11 -22.49 -19.63
CA LEU A 40 -0.83 -21.96 -18.64
C LEU A 40 -0.44 -20.55 -18.21
N ILE A 41 -1.43 -19.66 -18.05
CA ILE A 41 -1.21 -18.26 -17.70
C ILE A 41 -1.97 -17.93 -16.41
N SER A 42 -1.25 -17.32 -15.46
CA SER A 42 -1.80 -16.75 -14.23
C SER A 42 -1.65 -15.24 -14.22
N CYS A 43 -2.76 -14.54 -14.01
CA CYS A 43 -2.82 -13.09 -13.96
C CYS A 43 -3.47 -12.58 -12.66
N SER A 44 -2.99 -11.45 -12.14
CA SER A 44 -3.63 -10.75 -11.03
C SER A 44 -4.96 -10.09 -11.43
N THR A 45 -5.95 -10.08 -10.53
CA THR A 45 -7.25 -9.40 -10.74
C THR A 45 -7.18 -7.87 -10.81
N GLY A 46 -6.07 -7.27 -10.37
CA GLY A 46 -5.93 -5.82 -10.16
C GLY A 46 -6.34 -5.38 -8.75
N ASN A 47 -5.99 -4.12 -8.42
CA ASN A 47 -6.10 -3.54 -7.08
C ASN A 47 -7.19 -2.46 -6.97
N SER A 48 -8.13 -2.42 -7.93
CA SER A 48 -9.17 -1.38 -8.03
C SER A 48 -10.45 -1.68 -7.23
N GLY A 49 -10.45 -2.75 -6.43
CA GLY A 49 -11.56 -3.07 -5.53
C GLY A 49 -11.78 -2.00 -4.44
N PRO A 50 -12.85 -2.11 -3.62
CA PRO A 50 -13.77 -3.24 -3.50
C PRO A 50 -15.08 -3.08 -4.29
N ALA A 51 -15.18 -2.06 -5.15
CA ALA A 51 -16.38 -1.83 -5.94
C ALA A 51 -16.72 -3.05 -6.83
N ARG A 52 -18.02 -3.27 -7.09
CA ARG A 52 -18.47 -4.29 -8.04
C ARG A 52 -17.85 -4.01 -9.42
N GLU A 53 -17.62 -5.08 -10.18
CA GLU A 53 -17.09 -5.01 -11.56
C GLU A 53 -15.69 -4.36 -11.68
N SER A 54 -14.89 -4.42 -10.61
CA SER A 54 -13.52 -3.88 -10.59
C SER A 54 -12.43 -4.88 -11.04
N LEU A 55 -12.82 -6.11 -11.39
CA LEU A 55 -11.90 -7.17 -11.82
C LEU A 55 -11.38 -6.90 -13.24
N ALA A 56 -10.08 -7.10 -13.43
CA ALA A 56 -9.43 -7.14 -14.74
C ALA A 56 -9.11 -8.58 -15.17
N LYS A 57 -8.85 -8.78 -16.47
CA LYS A 57 -8.31 -10.02 -17.06
C LYS A 57 -9.16 -11.29 -16.88
N VAL A 58 -10.49 -11.14 -16.90
CA VAL A 58 -11.46 -12.22 -16.66
C VAL A 58 -11.63 -13.24 -17.81
N ALA A 59 -10.58 -13.43 -18.62
CA ALA A 59 -10.64 -14.35 -19.75
C ALA A 59 -10.70 -15.82 -19.31
N PRO A 60 -11.53 -16.68 -19.93
CA PRO A 60 -11.68 -18.06 -19.48
C PRO A 60 -10.39 -18.90 -19.54
N TRP A 61 -9.44 -18.51 -20.40
CA TRP A 61 -8.14 -19.17 -20.54
C TRP A 61 -7.06 -18.62 -19.60
N ILE A 62 -7.41 -17.70 -18.70
CA ILE A 62 -6.48 -17.11 -17.73
C ILE A 62 -6.90 -17.50 -16.33
N ILE A 63 -5.95 -18.04 -15.56
CA ILE A 63 -6.12 -18.21 -14.11
C ILE A 63 -6.06 -16.83 -13.47
N THR A 64 -7.23 -16.28 -13.14
CA THR A 64 -7.36 -14.94 -12.57
C THR A 64 -7.29 -15.03 -11.05
N VAL A 65 -6.20 -14.52 -10.48
CA VAL A 65 -5.85 -14.70 -9.06
C VAL A 65 -6.24 -13.47 -8.26
N GLY A 66 -7.16 -13.66 -7.31
CA GLY A 66 -7.53 -12.68 -6.30
C GLY A 66 -6.52 -12.60 -5.16
N THR A 67 -6.63 -11.56 -4.33
CA THR A 67 -5.74 -11.36 -3.17
C THR A 67 -6.51 -11.51 -1.87
N SER A 68 -5.93 -12.24 -0.93
CA SER A 68 -6.41 -12.36 0.46
C SER A 68 -5.28 -12.05 1.44
N THR A 69 -5.64 -11.90 2.71
CA THR A 69 -4.68 -11.78 3.81
C THR A 69 -4.29 -13.16 4.33
N LEU A 70 -3.09 -13.24 4.91
CA LEU A 70 -2.64 -14.39 5.69
C LEU A 70 -3.02 -14.18 7.18
N ASP A 71 -2.79 -15.20 7.99
CA ASP A 71 -2.93 -15.17 9.45
C ASP A 71 -1.80 -14.38 10.15
N ARG A 72 -0.74 -14.03 9.43
CA ARG A 72 0.41 -13.27 9.95
C ARG A 72 0.21 -11.75 9.86
N ASP A 73 0.27 -11.11 11.02
CA ASP A 73 0.32 -9.64 11.16
C ASP A 73 1.69 -9.13 11.65
N PHE A 74 2.05 -7.92 11.23
CA PHE A 74 3.25 -7.21 11.68
C PHE A 74 2.91 -6.19 12.76
N LEU A 75 2.60 -6.70 13.95
CA LEU A 75 2.15 -5.90 15.08
C LEU A 75 3.24 -4.97 15.60
N SER A 76 2.84 -3.73 15.89
CA SER A 76 3.66 -2.72 16.54
C SER A 76 2.88 -2.10 17.69
N PHE A 77 3.54 -1.94 18.84
CA PHE A 77 2.91 -1.41 20.04
C PHE A 77 3.41 0.00 20.34
N ALA A 78 2.46 0.90 20.62
CA ALA A 78 2.76 2.25 21.07
C ALA A 78 2.19 2.46 22.48
N THR A 79 3.05 2.71 23.46
CA THR A 79 2.65 3.07 24.82
C THR A 79 2.77 4.58 24.97
N LEU A 80 1.68 5.25 25.33
CA LEU A 80 1.67 6.67 25.62
C LEU A 80 2.11 6.94 27.07
N GLY A 81 2.46 8.20 27.36
CA GLY A 81 2.86 8.62 28.72
C GLY A 81 1.80 8.43 29.80
N ASN A 82 0.53 8.26 29.41
CA ASN A 82 -0.58 7.93 30.32
C ASN A 82 -0.79 6.40 30.50
N ASN A 83 0.22 5.59 30.16
CA ASN A 83 0.18 4.12 30.21
C ASN A 83 -0.87 3.45 29.31
N LYS A 84 -1.57 4.19 28.44
CA LYS A 84 -2.43 3.58 27.42
C LYS A 84 -1.56 2.95 26.34
N LYS A 85 -1.81 1.66 26.09
CA LYS A 85 -1.15 0.88 25.05
C LYS A 85 -2.07 0.76 23.84
N PHE A 86 -1.53 1.10 22.67
CA PHE A 86 -2.22 0.95 21.39
C PHE A 86 -1.50 -0.11 20.56
N THR A 87 -2.29 -1.01 19.98
CA THR A 87 -1.82 -1.97 18.98
C THR A 87 -2.01 -1.36 17.61
N GLY A 88 -0.96 -1.36 16.81
CA GLY A 88 -0.98 -0.97 15.40
C GLY A 88 -0.18 -1.94 14.56
N MET A 89 0.09 -1.56 13.32
CA MET A 89 0.89 -2.34 12.38
C MET A 89 2.02 -1.50 11.82
N SER A 90 3.21 -2.09 11.68
CA SER A 90 4.37 -1.43 11.07
C SER A 90 5.30 -2.45 10.43
N LEU A 91 5.81 -2.12 9.25
CA LEU A 91 6.89 -2.86 8.58
C LEU A 91 8.27 -2.24 8.84
N TYR A 92 8.36 -1.29 9.77
CA TYR A 92 9.63 -0.68 10.15
C TYR A 92 10.56 -1.74 10.74
N ASN A 93 11.69 -1.97 10.06
CA ASN A 93 12.64 -3.03 10.36
C ASN A 93 13.95 -2.52 11.00
N GLU A 94 14.07 -1.21 11.20
CA GLU A 94 15.22 -0.59 11.84
C GLU A 94 15.10 -0.59 13.37
N LYS A 95 16.15 -0.10 14.04
CA LYS A 95 16.20 -0.03 15.49
C LYS A 95 15.06 0.85 16.01
N SER A 96 14.22 0.25 16.85
CA SER A 96 13.17 0.99 17.57
C SER A 96 13.76 2.12 18.42
N MET A 97 12.98 3.17 18.64
CA MET A 97 13.29 4.27 19.57
C MET A 97 13.47 3.80 21.03
N GLY A 98 13.27 2.51 21.31
CA GLY A 98 13.49 1.90 22.61
C GLY A 98 12.44 2.34 23.62
N ARG A 99 12.86 2.58 24.87
CA ARG A 99 11.99 3.07 25.95
C ARG A 99 12.01 4.60 26.10
N ARG A 100 12.65 5.32 25.19
CA ARG A 100 12.70 6.78 25.23
C ARG A 100 11.30 7.34 25.02
N LEU A 101 10.81 8.11 25.98
CA LEU A 101 9.60 8.89 25.80
C LEU A 101 9.91 10.06 24.86
N VAL A 102 9.09 10.17 23.81
CA VAL A 102 9.16 11.24 22.83
C VAL A 102 7.81 11.95 22.83
N GLU A 103 7.84 13.27 22.69
CA GLU A 103 6.63 14.07 22.60
C GLU A 103 5.81 13.68 21.36
N LEU A 104 4.50 13.58 21.55
CA LEU A 104 3.55 13.26 20.48
C LEU A 104 2.83 14.55 20.08
N VAL A 105 2.92 14.92 18.80
CA VAL A 105 2.30 16.13 18.26
C VAL A 105 1.16 15.76 17.33
N TYR A 106 0.01 16.39 17.53
CA TYR A 106 -1.10 16.38 16.59
C TYR A 106 -1.43 17.82 16.21
N ASN A 107 -1.24 18.15 14.93
CA ASN A 107 -1.40 19.52 14.44
C ASN A 107 -2.83 19.75 13.92
N SER A 108 -3.78 19.86 14.86
CA SER A 108 -5.21 20.11 14.55
C SER A 108 -5.59 21.58 14.45
N GLY A 109 -4.73 22.49 14.92
CA GLY A 109 -5.02 23.93 15.00
C GLY A 109 -4.57 24.75 13.78
N GLY A 110 -3.84 24.14 12.84
CA GLY A 110 -3.34 24.80 11.63
C GLY A 110 -4.28 24.71 10.41
N ASN A 111 -3.74 24.97 9.22
CA ASN A 111 -4.42 24.69 7.95
C ASN A 111 -4.82 23.19 7.92
N ARG A 112 -5.98 22.86 7.31
CA ARG A 112 -6.53 21.48 7.16
C ARG A 112 -5.56 20.44 6.56
N SER A 113 -4.38 20.87 6.17
CA SER A 113 -3.35 20.10 5.49
C SER A 113 -2.20 19.68 6.42
N SER A 114 -2.08 20.27 7.62
CA SER A 114 -1.01 19.98 8.57
C SER A 114 -1.22 18.67 9.33
N ASN A 115 -2.45 18.38 9.76
CA ASN A 115 -2.84 17.07 10.32
C ASN A 115 -2.74 15.94 9.27
N LEU A 116 -2.72 16.29 7.98
CA LEU A 116 -2.53 15.34 6.89
C LEU A 116 -1.06 15.08 6.57
N CYS A 117 -0.12 15.82 7.18
CA CYS A 117 1.31 15.66 6.92
C CYS A 117 1.65 15.78 5.42
N MET A 118 0.98 16.71 4.73
CA MET A 118 1.24 16.96 3.31
C MET A 118 2.52 17.77 3.12
N VAL A 119 3.12 17.62 1.95
CA VAL A 119 4.34 18.34 1.56
C VAL A 119 4.11 19.85 1.71
N GLY A 120 5.00 20.53 2.44
CA GLY A 120 4.95 21.98 2.66
C GLY A 120 3.99 22.45 3.77
N PHE A 121 3.25 21.55 4.43
CA PHE A 121 2.28 21.91 5.47
C PHE A 121 2.69 21.52 6.90
N LEU A 122 3.84 20.87 7.07
CA LEU A 122 4.44 20.63 8.38
C LEU A 122 5.45 21.74 8.69
N ASP A 123 5.27 22.38 9.84
CA ASP A 123 6.23 23.35 10.37
C ASP A 123 7.36 22.59 11.11
N PRO A 124 8.62 22.64 10.62
CA PRO A 124 9.76 21.98 11.27
C PRO A 124 9.91 22.36 12.75
N ALA A 125 9.58 23.60 13.14
CA ALA A 125 9.68 24.03 14.54
C ALA A 125 8.74 23.24 15.47
N THR A 126 7.60 22.78 14.94
CA THR A 126 6.62 22.01 15.71
C THR A 126 6.90 20.50 15.73
N VAL A 127 7.61 19.97 14.74
CA VAL A 127 7.77 18.52 14.54
C VAL A 127 9.18 17.98 14.81
N HIS A 128 10.19 18.85 14.87
CA HIS A 128 11.57 18.47 15.09
C HIS A 128 11.75 17.63 16.36
N ASP A 129 12.39 16.46 16.26
CA ASP A 129 12.61 15.50 17.34
C ASP A 129 11.33 14.94 18.00
N LYS A 130 10.17 15.07 17.33
CA LYS A 130 8.88 14.59 17.85
C LYS A 130 8.26 13.49 17.00
N VAL A 131 7.30 12.77 17.59
CA VAL A 131 6.46 11.83 16.85
C VAL A 131 5.22 12.57 16.37
N VAL A 132 4.97 12.55 15.06
CA VAL A 132 3.86 13.29 14.44
C VAL A 132 2.68 12.36 14.17
N VAL A 133 1.48 12.79 14.55
CA VAL A 133 0.23 12.09 14.25
C VAL A 133 -0.35 12.61 12.94
N CYS A 134 -0.59 11.70 11.98
CA CYS A 134 -1.10 12.03 10.65
C CYS A 134 -2.42 11.31 10.36
N ASP A 135 -3.43 12.05 9.90
CA ASP A 135 -4.73 11.50 9.50
C ASP A 135 -4.70 10.88 8.09
N ARG A 136 -5.58 9.89 7.89
CA ARG A 136 -5.87 9.30 6.58
C ARG A 136 -6.59 10.30 5.68
N GLU A 137 -6.05 10.48 4.47
CA GLU A 137 -6.77 11.11 3.36
C GLU A 137 -6.21 10.60 2.01
N ILE A 138 -6.12 11.48 1.00
CA ILE A 138 -5.76 11.15 -0.38
C ILE A 138 -4.27 10.79 -0.55
N SER A 139 -3.37 11.41 0.21
CA SER A 139 -1.92 11.18 0.06
C SER A 139 -1.46 9.82 0.58
N LEU A 140 -0.42 9.28 -0.05
CA LEU A 140 0.10 7.95 0.25
C LEU A 140 0.70 7.91 1.67
N ARG A 141 0.49 6.80 2.38
CA ARG A 141 1.02 6.61 3.74
C ARG A 141 2.54 6.73 3.80
N VAL A 142 3.22 6.16 2.80
CA VAL A 142 4.68 6.19 2.70
C VAL A 142 5.17 7.61 2.47
N GLU A 143 4.50 8.35 1.59
CA GLU A 143 4.83 9.75 1.30
C GLU A 143 4.73 10.61 2.57
N LYS A 144 3.63 10.51 3.34
CA LYS A 144 3.49 11.22 4.63
C LYS A 144 4.66 10.92 5.58
N GLY A 145 5.10 9.66 5.65
CA GLY A 145 6.26 9.26 6.45
C GLY A 145 7.56 9.93 6.00
N LEU A 146 7.75 10.08 4.69
CA LEU A 146 8.89 10.81 4.12
C LEU A 146 8.82 12.30 4.42
N VAL A 147 7.63 12.92 4.38
CA VAL A 147 7.46 14.34 4.75
C VAL A 147 7.80 14.58 6.22
N VAL A 148 7.34 13.70 7.12
CA VAL A 148 7.69 13.78 8.56
C VAL A 148 9.19 13.64 8.75
N LYS A 149 9.83 12.69 8.06
CA LYS A 149 11.29 12.51 8.10
C LYS A 149 12.04 13.74 7.58
N ALA A 150 11.58 14.33 6.48
CA ALA A 150 12.18 15.54 5.88
C ALA A 150 12.06 16.77 6.79
N ALA A 151 11.01 16.83 7.62
CA ALA A 151 10.81 17.87 8.62
C ALA A 151 11.51 17.57 9.97
N SER A 152 12.45 16.62 10.01
CA SER A 152 13.18 16.19 11.21
C SER A 152 12.33 15.57 12.32
N GLY A 153 11.16 15.01 11.97
CA GLY A 153 10.39 14.18 12.89
C GLY A 153 11.05 12.80 13.09
N VAL A 154 11.04 12.31 14.33
CA VAL A 154 11.68 11.02 14.70
C VAL A 154 10.74 9.83 14.54
N GLY A 155 9.46 10.08 14.28
CA GLY A 155 8.49 9.02 13.99
C GLY A 155 7.14 9.57 13.52
N MET A 156 6.35 8.70 12.91
CA MET A 156 5.00 9.01 12.46
C MET A 156 4.02 7.99 13.01
N LYS A 157 2.90 8.46 13.57
CA LYS A 157 1.74 7.64 13.91
C LYS A 157 0.62 7.97 12.93
N TYR A 158 0.30 7.00 12.08
CA TYR A 158 -0.77 7.13 11.10
C TYR A 158 -2.11 6.69 11.71
N ILE A 159 -3.14 7.53 11.63
CA ILE A 159 -4.49 7.22 12.12
C ILE A 159 -5.38 6.84 10.95
N PHE A 160 -6.05 5.71 11.11
CA PHE A 160 -7.03 5.18 10.19
C PHE A 160 -8.38 5.11 10.90
N TRP A 161 -9.26 6.06 10.60
CA TRP A 161 -10.64 6.02 11.09
C TRP A 161 -11.40 4.94 10.28
N HIS A 162 -11.79 3.86 10.94
CA HIS A 162 -12.85 3.00 10.44
C HIS A 162 -14.15 3.43 11.10
N THR A 163 -15.07 3.98 10.31
CA THR A 163 -16.49 3.84 10.58
C THR A 163 -16.79 2.37 10.29
N ILE A 164 -16.98 1.59 11.34
CA ILE A 164 -17.66 0.29 11.24
C ILE A 164 -19.13 0.57 10.99
#